data_AF-A0A7G8EV02-F1
#
_entry.id   AF-A0A7G8EV02-F1
#
_cell.length_a   1.000
_cell.length_b   1.000
_cell.length_c   1.000
_cell.angle_alpha   90.00
_cell.angle_beta   90.00
_cell.angle_gamma   90.00
#
_symmetry.space_group_name_H-M   'P 1'
#
loop_
_entity.id
_entity.type
_entity.pdbx_description
1 polymer ?
#
loop_
_entity_poly.entity_id
_entity_poly.type
_entity_poly.pdbx_seq_one_letter_code
_entity_poly.pdbx_strand_id
1 'polypeptide(L)'
;MVAVIHAASLPRDPLDSIDPLLQAASIADAIELLSDQLTPAVIRAARSDAKGRAELDRIEYALGTIGKALILTDYTIDEEKDMDKLQAFRESQQR
;
A
#
# COMPACT_ATOMS: atom_id res chain seq x y z
N MET A 1 31.67 8.61 -45.69
CA MET A 1 30.65 7.54 -45.58
C MET A 1 30.48 7.26 -44.10
N VAL A 2 29.51 7.90 -43.44
CA VAL A 2 29.29 7.81 -41.99
C VAL A 2 28.27 6.70 -41.75
N ALA A 3 28.70 5.61 -41.10
CA ALA A 3 27.82 4.51 -40.74
C ALA A 3 26.93 4.94 -39.56
N VAL A 4 25.62 5.05 -39.83
CA VAL A 4 24.59 5.26 -38.81
C VAL A 4 24.38 3.92 -38.09
N ILE A 5 24.87 3.83 -36.86
CA ILE A 5 24.59 2.69 -35.97
C ILE A 5 23.15 2.85 -35.48
N HIS A 6 22.25 2.00 -35.99
CA HIS A 6 20.91 1.85 -35.44
C HIS A 6 21.03 1.36 -34.00
N ALA A 7 20.66 2.19 -33.04
CA ALA A 7 20.47 1.78 -31.65
C ALA A 7 19.32 0.77 -31.62
N ALA A 8 19.66 -0.51 -31.48
CA ALA A 8 18.71 -1.54 -31.15
C ALA A 8 18.04 -1.16 -29.83
N SER A 9 16.72 -0.96 -29.84
CA SER A 9 15.93 -0.82 -28.62
C SER A 9 16.19 -2.03 -27.74
N LEU A 10 16.79 -1.78 -26.57
CA LEU A 10 16.92 -2.76 -25.51
C LEU A 10 15.53 -3.32 -25.15
N PRO A 11 15.39 -4.61 -24.84
CA PRO A 11 14.14 -5.14 -24.33
C PRO A 11 13.76 -4.37 -23.06
N ARG A 12 12.54 -3.83 -23.02
CA ARG A 12 11.99 -3.22 -21.80
C ARG A 12 11.94 -4.30 -20.72
N ASP A 13 12.34 -3.94 -19.51
CA ASP A 13 12.33 -4.84 -18.36
C ASP A 13 10.95 -5.51 -18.22
N PRO A 14 10.86 -6.83 -17.96
CA PRO A 14 9.58 -7.54 -17.80
C PRO A 14 8.83 -7.19 -16.49
N LEU A 15 9.24 -6.12 -15.81
CA LEU A 15 8.54 -5.51 -14.67
C LEU A 15 7.64 -4.34 -15.12
N ASP A 16 7.31 -4.26 -16.41
CA ASP A 16 6.24 -3.40 -16.92
C ASP A 16 4.91 -3.76 -16.22
N SER A 17 4.61 -2.99 -15.18
CA SER A 17 3.33 -2.81 -14.49
C SER A 17 2.55 -4.09 -14.16
N ILE A 18 2.54 -4.51 -12.89
CA ILE A 18 1.44 -5.34 -12.39
C ILE A 18 0.14 -4.60 -12.72
N ASP A 19 -0.77 -5.27 -13.44
CA ASP A 19 -2.12 -4.74 -13.73
C ASP A 19 -2.73 -4.23 -12.42
N PRO A 20 -3.13 -2.95 -12.31
CA PRO A 20 -3.72 -2.38 -11.10
C PRO A 20 -4.89 -3.21 -10.56
N LEU A 21 -5.66 -3.86 -11.44
CA LEU A 21 -6.75 -4.76 -11.02
C LEU A 21 -6.22 -6.03 -10.37
N LEU A 22 -5.16 -6.62 -10.92
CA LEU A 22 -4.48 -7.78 -10.33
C LEU A 22 -3.79 -7.41 -9.01
N GLN A 23 -3.24 -6.20 -8.93
CA GLN A 23 -2.65 -5.67 -7.70
C GLN A 23 -3.73 -5.48 -6.62
N ALA A 24 -4.88 -4.91 -6.96
CA ALA A 24 -6.00 -4.73 -6.04
C ALA A 24 -6.52 -6.09 -5.52
N ALA A 25 -6.69 -7.08 -6.39
CA ALA A 25 -7.07 -8.44 -6.00
C ALA A 25 -6.05 -9.06 -5.04
N SER A 26 -4.76 -8.97 -5.36
CA SER A 26 -3.69 -9.51 -4.51
C SER A 26 -3.64 -8.83 -3.13
N ILE A 27 -3.90 -7.52 -3.08
CA ILE A 27 -3.99 -6.76 -1.81
C ILE A 27 -5.20 -7.22 -1.01
N ALA A 28 -6.36 -7.43 -1.65
CA ALA A 28 -7.57 -7.90 -0.98
C ALA A 28 -7.35 -9.28 -0.33
N ASP A 29 -6.80 -10.24 -1.09
CA ASP A 29 -6.50 -11.59 -0.60
C ASP A 29 -5.56 -11.56 0.60
N ALA A 30 -4.53 -10.72 0.54
CA ALA A 30 -3.56 -10.57 1.63
C ALA A 30 -4.21 -9.97 2.89
N ILE A 31 -5.06 -8.95 2.75
CA ILE A 31 -5.76 -8.33 3.88
C ILE A 31 -6.73 -9.32 4.52
N GLU A 32 -7.50 -10.06 3.72
CA GLU A 32 -8.43 -11.07 4.22
C GLU A 32 -7.69 -12.16 5.01
N LEU A 33 -6.64 -12.72 4.43
CA LEU A 33 -5.79 -13.72 5.08
C LEU A 33 -5.16 -13.21 6.40
N LEU A 34 -4.71 -11.96 6.44
CA LEU A 34 -4.16 -11.36 7.66
C LEU A 34 -5.25 -11.11 8.70
N SER A 35 -6.46 -10.74 8.28
CA SER A 35 -7.59 -10.50 9.17
C SER A 35 -8.03 -11.77 9.90
N ASP A 36 -8.03 -12.91 9.21
CA ASP A 36 -8.32 -14.22 9.79
C ASP A 36 -7.28 -14.63 10.86
N GLN A 37 -6.02 -14.21 10.67
CA GLN A 37 -4.92 -14.52 11.59
C GLN A 37 -4.86 -13.61 12.81
N LEU A 38 -5.41 -12.40 12.74
CA LEU A 38 -5.42 -11.42 13.85
C LEU A 38 -6.49 -11.76 14.89
N THR A 39 -6.39 -12.95 15.48
CA THR A 39 -7.37 -13.47 16.44
C THR A 39 -7.35 -12.69 17.77
N PRO A 40 -8.43 -12.77 18.58
CA PRO A 40 -8.45 -12.18 19.93
C PRO A 40 -7.35 -12.68 20.86
N ALA A 41 -6.80 -13.88 20.64
CA ALA A 41 -5.69 -14.42 21.41
C ALA A 41 -4.38 -13.69 21.05
N VAL A 42 -4.11 -13.50 19.75
CA VAL A 42 -2.96 -12.75 19.24
C VAL A 42 -3.00 -11.31 19.74
N ILE A 43 -4.16 -10.63 19.64
CA ILE A 43 -4.34 -9.26 20.12
C ILE A 43 -4.07 -9.15 21.63
N ARG A 44 -4.63 -10.07 22.43
CA ARG A 44 -4.42 -10.07 23.88
C ARG A 44 -2.97 -10.29 24.26
N ALA A 45 -2.29 -11.26 23.62
CA ALA A 45 -0.87 -11.50 23.83
C ALA A 45 -0.03 -10.27 23.48
N ALA A 46 -0.29 -9.63 22.35
CA ALA A 46 0.40 -8.41 21.94
C ALA A 46 0.15 -7.24 22.91
N ARG A 47 -1.08 -7.05 23.42
CA ARG A 47 -1.38 -5.99 24.40
C ARG A 47 -0.64 -6.15 25.72
N SER A 48 -0.35 -7.38 26.13
CA SER A 48 0.39 -7.67 27.36
C SER A 48 1.88 -7.32 27.28
N ASP A 49 2.42 -7.12 26.08
CA ASP A 49 3.84 -6.84 25.84
C ASP A 49 4.08 -5.42 25.29
N ALA A 50 5.18 -4.78 25.66
CA ALA A 50 5.48 -3.41 25.23
C ALA A 50 5.77 -3.31 23.73
N LYS A 51 6.53 -4.28 23.18
CA LYS A 51 6.77 -4.36 21.75
C LYS A 51 5.50 -4.77 21.01
N GLY A 52 4.75 -5.73 21.55
CA GLY A 52 3.46 -6.15 21.01
C GLY A 52 2.45 -5.00 20.86
N ARG A 53 2.36 -4.08 21.84
CA ARG A 53 1.54 -2.86 21.72
C ARG A 53 1.98 -1.98 20.55
N ALA A 54 3.28 -1.73 20.41
CA ALA A 54 3.80 -0.95 19.29
C ALA A 54 3.50 -1.61 17.92
N GLU A 55 3.53 -2.94 17.84
CA GLU A 55 3.12 -3.63 16.61
C GLU A 55 1.61 -3.50 16.33
N LEU A 56 0.76 -3.51 17.37
CA LEU A 56 -0.67 -3.24 17.19
C LEU A 56 -0.92 -1.80 16.71
N ASP A 57 -0.19 -0.82 17.24
CA ASP A 57 -0.29 0.57 16.78
C ASP A 57 0.09 0.71 15.30
N ARG A 58 1.12 -0.04 14.85
CA ARG A 58 1.52 -0.09 13.44
C ARG A 58 0.45 -0.73 12.54
N ILE A 59 -0.21 -1.79 13.02
CA ILE A 59 -1.33 -2.43 12.30
C ILE A 59 -2.49 -1.44 12.17
N GLU A 60 -2.86 -0.75 13.25
CA GLU A 60 -3.93 0.25 13.26
C GLU A 60 -3.63 1.38 12.27
N TYR A 61 -2.40 1.92 12.28
CA TYR A 61 -1.98 2.93 11.32
C TYR A 61 -2.10 2.46 9.86
N ALA A 62 -1.68 1.23 9.55
CA ALA A 62 -1.75 0.68 8.21
C ALA A 62 -3.21 0.53 7.74
N LEU A 63 -4.08 -0.02 8.58
CA LEU A 63 -5.51 -0.18 8.30
C LEU A 63 -6.20 1.18 8.10
N GLY A 64 -5.90 2.15 8.97
CA GLY A 64 -6.43 3.51 8.86
C GLY A 64 -5.99 4.22 7.57
N THR A 65 -4.75 4.00 7.14
CA THR A 65 -4.22 4.54 5.87
C THR A 65 -4.93 3.92 4.66
N ILE A 66 -5.13 2.60 4.65
CA ILE A 66 -5.87 1.90 3.59
C ILE A 66 -7.32 2.41 3.52
N GLY A 67 -8.01 2.47 4.66
CA GLY A 67 -9.39 2.95 4.71
C GLY A 67 -9.54 4.38 4.18
N LYS A 68 -8.60 5.28 4.50
CA LYS A 68 -8.59 6.65 3.97
C LYS A 68 -8.30 6.71 2.48
N ALA A 69 -7.37 5.90 1.98
CA ALA A 69 -7.08 5.83 0.56
C ALA A 69 -8.35 5.43 -0.22
N LEU A 70 -9.04 4.37 0.21
CA LEU A 70 -10.28 3.91 -0.43
C LEU A 70 -11.36 4.99 -0.47
N ILE A 71 -11.55 5.72 0.63
CA ILE A 71 -12.53 6.81 0.71
C ILE A 71 -12.15 7.95 -0.24
N LEU A 72 -10.88 8.38 -0.25
CA LEU A 72 -10.44 9.52 -1.05
C LEU A 72 -10.57 9.24 -2.55
N THR A 73 -10.25 8.02 -2.99
CA THR A 73 -10.29 7.61 -4.40
C THR A 73 -11.70 7.32 -4.94
N ASP A 74 -12.70 7.14 -4.07
CA ASP A 74 -14.11 6.92 -4.47
C ASP A 74 -14.84 8.24 -4.77
N TYR A 75 -14.38 9.35 -4.19
CA TYR A 75 -14.81 10.67 -4.62
C TYR A 75 -14.01 11.06 -5.86
N THR A 76 -14.69 11.27 -6.99
CA THR A 76 -14.16 11.69 -8.30
C THR A 76 -13.46 13.07 -8.28
N ILE A 77 -12.47 13.25 -7.41
CA ILE A 77 -11.73 14.47 -7.20
C ILE A 77 -10.32 14.21 -7.70
N ASP A 78 -10.12 14.37 -9.01
CA ASP A 78 -8.85 14.82 -9.58
C ASP A 78 -7.63 14.04 -9.05
N GLU A 79 -7.29 12.90 -9.69
CA GLU A 79 -6.29 11.89 -9.25
C GLU A 79 -4.99 12.47 -8.66
N GLU A 80 -4.54 13.62 -9.15
CA GLU A 80 -3.35 14.33 -8.68
C GLU A 80 -3.47 14.81 -7.21
N LYS A 81 -4.68 15.15 -6.75
CA LYS A 81 -4.95 15.62 -5.38
C LYS A 81 -5.10 14.49 -4.36
N ASP A 82 -5.35 13.27 -4.80
CA ASP A 82 -5.55 12.15 -3.87
C ASP A 82 -4.24 11.66 -3.27
N MET A 83 -3.17 11.67 -4.08
CA MET A 83 -1.82 11.35 -3.61
C MET A 83 -1.31 12.39 -2.61
N ASP A 84 -1.55 13.67 -2.87
CA ASP A 84 -1.19 14.77 -1.95
C ASP A 84 -1.91 14.68 -0.61
N LYS A 85 -3.21 14.38 -0.61
CA LYS A 85 -3.99 14.19 0.63
C LYS A 85 -3.57 12.94 1.38
N LEU A 86 -3.29 11.85 0.68
CA LEU A 86 -2.83 10.61 1.29
C LEU A 86 -1.45 10.81 1.93
N GLN A 87 -0.56 11.55 1.26
CA GLN A 87 0.74 11.91 1.80
C GLN A 87 0.63 12.84 3.02
N ALA A 88 -0.19 13.89 2.95
CA ALA A 88 -0.44 14.77 4.09
C ALA A 88 -1.02 14.02 5.31
N PHE A 89 -1.90 13.04 5.07
CA PHE A 89 -2.39 12.19 6.15
C PHE A 89 -1.26 11.36 6.78
N ARG A 90 -0.43 10.68 5.97
CA ARG A 90 0.71 9.89 6.45
C ARG A 90 1.67 10.74 7.29
N GLU A 91 1.96 11.96 6.87
CA GLU A 91 2.82 12.90 7.59
C GLU A 91 2.21 13.37 8.93
N SER A 92 0.88 13.52 8.99
CA SER A 92 0.18 13.92 10.22
C SER A 92 0.21 12.86 11.33
N GLN A 93 0.37 11.59 10.97
CA GLN A 93 0.41 10.45 11.90
C GLN A 93 1.82 10.13 12.39
N GLN A 94 2.85 10.73 11.79
CA GLN A 94 4.26 10.57 12.19
C GLN A 94 4.72 11.63 13.20
N ARG A 95 3.82 12.53 13.62
CA ARG A 95 4.08 13.58 14.62
C ARG A 95 3.66 13.17 16.01
#